data_AF-A0A382WJI8-F1
#
_entry.id   AF-A0A382WJI8-F1
#
_cell.length_a   1.000
_cell.length_b   1.000
_cell.length_c   1.000
_cell.angle_alpha   90.00
_cell.angle_beta   90.00
_cell.angle_gamma   90.00
#
_symmetry.space_group_name_H-M   'P 1'
#
loop_
_entity.id
_entity.type
_entity.pdbx_description
1 polymer ?
#
loop_
_entity_poly.entity_id
_entity_poly.type
_entity_poly.pdbx_seq_one_letter_code
_entity_poly.pdbx_strand_id
1 'polypeptide(L)' 'VADIAESLGLPEVSMGMTDDFEIAIDCGSTLVRVGRALFGDRPTT' A
#
# COMPACT_ATOMS: atom_id res chain seq x y z
N VAL A 1 -1.44 -5.47 -11.20
CA VAL A 1 -0.13 -5.01 -10.63
C VAL A 1 0.51 -6.10 -9.81
N ALA A 2 -0.25 -6.79 -8.94
CA ALA A 2 0.22 -7.99 -8.25
C ALA A 2 0.75 -9.09 -9.20
N ASP A 3 0.29 -9.11 -10.46
CA ASP A 3 0.67 -10.09 -11.49
C ASP A 3 2.19 -10.18 -11.73
N ILE A 4 2.91 -9.04 -11.64
CA ILE A 4 4.37 -9.05 -11.78
C ILE A 4 5.02 -9.73 -10.57
N ALA A 5 4.54 -9.42 -9.36
CA ALA A 5 5.05 -10.03 -8.15
C ALA A 5 4.81 -11.55 -8.14
N GLU A 6 3.63 -11.98 -8.57
CA GLU A 6 3.31 -13.40 -8.78
C GLU A 6 4.26 -14.05 -9.80
N SER A 7 4.50 -13.39 -10.95
CA SER A 7 5.39 -13.93 -12.00
C SER A 7 6.85 -14.08 -11.53
N LEU A 8 7.26 -13.25 -10.57
CA LEU A 8 8.60 -13.27 -9.96
C LEU A 8 8.67 -14.14 -8.71
N GLY A 9 7.56 -14.78 -8.29
CA GLY A 9 7.49 -15.58 -7.08
C GLY A 9 7.72 -14.78 -5.80
N LEU A 10 7.40 -13.48 -5.81
CA LEU A 10 7.56 -12.61 -4.65
C LEU A 10 6.38 -12.80 -3.68
N PRO A 11 6.65 -12.96 -2.37
CA PRO A 11 5.60 -13.29 -1.40
C PRO A 11 4.73 -12.09 -1.01
N GLU A 12 5.18 -10.86 -1.27
CA GLU A 12 4.53 -9.66 -0.79
C GLU A 12 4.44 -8.57 -1.87
N VAL A 13 3.34 -7.81 -1.82
CA VAL A 13 3.09 -6.64 -2.66
C VAL A 13 2.78 -5.46 -1.75
N SER A 14 3.79 -4.63 -1.50
CA SER A 14 3.61 -3.38 -0.76
C SER A 14 3.10 -2.27 -1.66
N MET A 15 1.80 -1.97 -1.59
CA MET A 15 1.20 -0.87 -2.32
C MET A 15 0.01 -0.29 -1.54
N GLY A 16 -0.44 0.91 -1.90
CA GLY A 16 -1.42 1.65 -1.12
C GLY A 16 -0.80 2.48 0.00
N MET A 17 -1.23 3.72 0.05
CA MET A 17 -1.00 4.72 1.08
C MET A 17 -2.34 5.14 1.70
N THR A 18 -2.35 6.21 2.49
CA THR A 18 -3.52 6.66 3.24
C THR A 18 -4.77 6.88 2.38
N ASP A 19 -4.61 7.32 1.13
CA ASP A 19 -5.73 7.79 0.32
C ASP A 19 -6.21 6.75 -0.72
N ASP A 20 -5.51 5.62 -0.85
CA ASP A 20 -5.76 4.61 -1.87
C ASP A 20 -5.58 3.16 -1.37
N PHE A 21 -5.52 2.94 -0.04
CA PHE A 21 -5.32 1.59 0.51
C PHE A 21 -6.46 0.63 0.19
N GLU A 22 -7.71 1.10 0.04
CA GLU A 22 -8.85 0.24 -0.34
C GLU A 22 -8.68 -0.31 -1.76
N ILE A 23 -8.37 0.57 -2.71
CA ILE A 23 -8.08 0.18 -4.10
C ILE A 23 -6.85 -0.74 -4.16
N ALA A 24 -5.83 -0.46 -3.32
CA ALA A 24 -4.65 -1.31 -3.23
C ALA A 24 -4.98 -2.73 -2.74
N ILE A 25 -5.89 -2.87 -1.77
CA ILE A 25 -6.38 -4.18 -1.32
C ILE A 25 -7.09 -4.90 -2.47
N ASP A 26 -8.01 -4.21 -3.16
CA ASP A 26 -8.74 -4.78 -4.31
C ASP A 26 -7.80 -5.19 -5.47
N CYS A 27 -6.66 -4.51 -5.61
CA CYS A 27 -5.63 -4.83 -6.60
C CYS A 27 -4.61 -5.90 -6.15
N GLY A 28 -4.75 -6.46 -4.94
CA GLY A 28 -3.92 -7.56 -4.43
C GLY A 28 -2.74 -7.15 -3.54
N SER A 29 -2.83 -6.04 -2.81
CA SER A 29 -1.78 -5.68 -1.86
C SER A 29 -1.79 -6.58 -0.63
N THR A 30 -0.60 -6.98 -0.18
CA THR A 30 -0.42 -7.71 1.09
C THR A 30 0.07 -6.81 2.23
N LEU A 31 0.53 -5.60 1.90
CA LEU A 31 1.08 -4.64 2.86
C LEU A 31 0.77 -3.19 2.42
N VAL A 32 -0.10 -2.52 3.18
CA VAL A 32 -0.45 -1.10 2.97
C VAL A 32 0.35 -0.18 3.89
N ARG A 33 0.55 1.07 3.47
CA ARG A 33 1.36 2.07 4.18
C ARG A 33 0.52 3.23 4.68
N VAL A 34 -0.03 3.12 5.88
CA VAL A 34 -0.92 4.15 6.44
C VAL A 34 -0.16 5.12 7.35
N GLY A 35 -0.21 6.42 7.02
CA GLY A 35 0.48 7.48 7.74
C GLY A 35 -0.51 8.49 8.31
N ARG A 36 -0.99 9.42 7.46
CA ARG A 36 -1.81 10.57 7.90
C ARG A 36 -3.11 10.16 8.59
N ALA A 37 -3.75 9.06 8.17
CA ALA A 37 -4.97 8.60 8.84
C ALA A 37 -4.72 8.09 10.27
N LEU A 38 -3.48 7.70 10.60
CA LEU A 38 -3.11 7.26 11.96
C LEU A 38 -2.46 8.39 12.77
N PHE A 39 -1.59 9.18 12.15
CA PHE A 39 -0.71 10.12 12.84
C PHE A 39 -1.03 11.60 12.57
N GLY A 40 -1.97 11.90 11.68
CA GLY A 40 -2.26 13.26 11.23
C GLY A 40 -1.25 13.78 10.21
N ASP A 41 -1.34 15.07 9.88
CA ASP A 41 -0.46 15.72 8.92
C ASP A 41 0.98 15.81 9.42
N ARG A 42 1.92 15.81 8.48
CA ARG A 42 3.34 16.03 8.80
C ARG A 42 3.54 17.46 9.31
N PRO A 43 4.40 17.68 10.33
CA PRO A 43 4.77 19.03 10.76
C PRO A 43 5.33 19.83 9.59
N THR A 44 4.84 21.06 9.41
CA THR A 44 5.39 22.02 8.46
C THR A 44 6.52 22.78 9.16
N THR A 45 7.71 22.17 9.22
CA THR A 45 8.91 22.81 9.73
C THR A 45 9.95 22.90 8.63
#